data_AF-A0A0Q5QSP4-F1
#
_entry.id   AF-A0A0Q5QSP4-F1
#
_cell.length_a   1.000
_cell.length_b   1.000
_cell.length_c   1.000
_cell.angle_alpha   90.00
_cell.angle_beta   90.00
_cell.angle_gamma   90.00
#
_symmetry.space_group_name_H-M   'P 1'
#
loop_
_entity.id
_entity.type
_entity.pdbx_description
1 polymer ?
#
loop_
_entity_poly.entity_id
_entity_poly.type
_entity_poly.pdbx_seq_one_letter_code
_entity_poly.pdbx_strand_id
1 'polypeptide(L)'
;MYRHALVIGKFYPPHLGHHRLIRHATTVADRVTVVAMSSAVETMPLGDRVAWLRESHRDDATVRITGIACDAPIDHASPTVWAAQVACMRAAACAVTDEPVDVVVSSESYGPQLADWFEAAHVSYDAARSTTPVSGTMCRADLAAHWRCLDAPARAGLTTRVVVVGAESTGTTTVSCAVAEAFRSRGGAWADTRWVPEYGREATITKLDRLRAVTPTADMHGVTWTGDDFASIARMQQAMEDAAARTSSPLLVCDTDAFATTVWERRYLGVDSAHATAEVGDTATVYLVTDHVGVPFVQDGIRDGEHVRAQMTGWFIEALTQSGRSWVLLTGSADERVELAVRVADQALAARMRFADPLVAS
;
A
#
# COMPACT_ATOMS: atom_id res chain seq x y z
N MET A 1 -21.63 -19.68 25.14
CA MET A 1 -20.65 -19.38 24.07
C MET A 1 -20.91 -20.38 22.96
N TYR A 2 -20.98 -19.92 21.71
CA TYR A 2 -21.14 -20.78 20.53
C TYR A 2 -19.80 -21.43 20.19
N ARG A 3 -19.79 -22.51 19.39
CA ARG A 3 -18.53 -23.18 19.04
C ARG A 3 -17.85 -22.51 17.84
N HIS A 4 -18.64 -22.09 16.85
CA HIS A 4 -18.12 -21.55 15.59
C HIS A 4 -19.01 -20.45 15.01
N ALA A 5 -18.49 -19.23 15.04
CA ALA A 5 -19.08 -18.08 14.40
C ALA A 5 -18.65 -17.94 12.94
N LEU A 6 -19.60 -17.59 12.07
CA LEU A 6 -19.35 -17.12 10.71
C LEU A 6 -19.57 -15.60 10.62
N VAL A 7 -18.60 -14.91 10.02
CA VAL A 7 -18.72 -13.52 9.58
C VAL A 7 -18.49 -13.49 8.08
N ILE A 8 -19.39 -12.87 7.33
CA ILE A 8 -19.22 -12.67 5.88
C ILE A 8 -19.15 -11.18 5.56
N GLY A 9 -18.48 -10.84 4.46
CA GLY A 9 -18.47 -9.47 3.98
C GLY A 9 -17.70 -9.31 2.67
N LYS A 10 -17.94 -8.20 1.99
CA LYS A 10 -17.16 -7.84 0.78
C LYS A 10 -15.77 -7.34 1.14
N PHE A 11 -15.63 -6.69 2.31
CA PHE A 11 -14.41 -6.04 2.80
C PHE A 11 -13.72 -5.19 1.75
N TYR A 12 -14.51 -4.33 1.09
CA TYR A 12 -14.10 -3.57 -0.09
C TYR A 12 -14.20 -2.06 0.18
N PRO A 13 -13.21 -1.43 0.84
CA PRO A 13 -12.08 -2.04 1.58
C PRO A 13 -12.48 -2.54 3.00
N PRO A 14 -11.60 -3.30 3.70
CA PRO A 14 -11.72 -3.55 5.13
C PRO A 14 -11.61 -2.22 5.90
N HIS A 15 -12.34 -2.08 7.01
CA HIS A 15 -12.36 -0.83 7.79
C HIS A 15 -12.70 -1.11 9.25
N LEU A 16 -12.57 -0.12 10.13
CA LEU A 16 -12.73 -0.25 11.58
C LEU A 16 -14.03 -0.97 12.00
N GLY A 17 -15.15 -0.66 11.34
CA GLY A 17 -16.42 -1.38 11.58
C GLY A 17 -16.32 -2.89 11.40
N HIS A 18 -15.68 -3.36 10.32
CA HIS A 18 -15.44 -4.78 10.08
C HIS A 18 -14.56 -5.41 11.16
N HIS A 19 -13.45 -4.75 11.55
CA HIS A 19 -12.58 -5.29 12.60
C HIS A 19 -13.28 -5.39 13.96
N ARG A 20 -14.17 -4.44 14.28
CA ARG A 20 -14.99 -4.50 15.50
C ARG A 20 -16.02 -5.62 15.43
N LEU A 21 -16.67 -5.83 14.28
CA LEU A 21 -17.57 -6.97 14.07
C LEU A 21 -16.82 -8.31 14.26
N ILE A 22 -15.65 -8.47 13.65
CA ILE A 22 -14.85 -9.70 13.77
C ILE A 22 -14.42 -9.94 15.21
N ARG A 23 -13.93 -8.92 15.92
CA ARG A 23 -13.55 -9.04 17.34
C ARG A 23 -14.75 -9.22 18.26
N HIS A 24 -15.92 -8.72 17.90
CA HIS A 24 -17.13 -9.05 18.64
C HIS A 24 -17.48 -10.54 18.47
N ALA A 25 -17.30 -11.09 17.26
CA ALA A 25 -17.55 -12.51 17.00
C ALA A 25 -16.68 -13.43 17.89
N THR A 26 -15.45 -13.02 18.24
CA THR A 26 -14.59 -13.80 19.16
C THR A 26 -15.08 -13.79 20.61
N THR A 27 -15.96 -12.86 20.98
CA THR A 27 -16.59 -12.83 22.31
C THR A 27 -17.84 -13.72 22.40
N VAL A 28 -18.41 -14.11 21.26
CA VAL A 28 -19.62 -14.95 21.22
C VAL A 28 -19.32 -16.41 20.90
N ALA A 29 -18.18 -16.71 20.26
CA ALA A 29 -17.81 -18.06 19.86
C ALA A 29 -16.33 -18.39 20.11
N ASP A 30 -16.05 -19.69 20.31
CA ASP A 30 -14.69 -20.21 20.52
C ASP A 30 -13.82 -20.13 19.25
N ARG A 31 -14.44 -20.18 18.07
CA ARG A 31 -13.81 -20.03 16.76
C ARG A 31 -14.59 -19.04 15.91
N VAL A 32 -13.88 -18.27 15.09
CA VAL A 32 -14.49 -17.36 14.11
C VAL A 32 -13.91 -17.64 12.73
N THR A 33 -14.76 -17.96 11.77
CA THR A 33 -14.39 -17.95 10.35
C THR A 33 -14.92 -16.70 9.70
N VAL A 34 -14.04 -15.95 9.04
CA VAL A 34 -14.38 -14.77 8.27
C VAL A 34 -14.22 -15.10 6.79
N VAL A 35 -15.29 -14.98 6.02
CA VAL A 35 -15.30 -15.21 4.57
C VAL A 35 -15.38 -13.87 3.85
N ALA A 36 -14.28 -13.46 3.24
CA ALA A 36 -14.26 -12.35 2.31
C ALA A 36 -14.83 -12.77 0.95
N MET A 37 -15.89 -12.12 0.51
CA MET A 37 -16.52 -12.41 -0.78
C MET A 37 -16.20 -11.30 -1.78
N SER A 38 -16.00 -11.69 -3.03
CA SER A 38 -15.78 -10.75 -4.14
C SER A 38 -16.56 -11.16 -5.38
N SER A 39 -16.73 -10.20 -6.29
CA SER A 39 -17.24 -10.44 -7.63
C SER A 39 -16.29 -9.85 -8.66
N ALA A 40 -16.34 -10.34 -9.89
CA ALA A 40 -15.41 -9.98 -10.98
C ALA A 40 -15.47 -8.49 -11.36
N VAL A 41 -16.52 -7.76 -10.96
CA VAL A 41 -16.68 -6.33 -11.24
C VAL A 41 -15.87 -5.43 -10.30
N GLU A 42 -15.42 -5.92 -9.16
CA GLU A 42 -14.76 -5.10 -8.14
C GLU A 42 -13.27 -4.86 -8.48
N THR A 43 -12.78 -3.63 -8.31
CA THR A 43 -11.42 -3.25 -8.74
C THR A 43 -10.31 -3.63 -7.75
N MET A 44 -10.66 -3.99 -6.52
CA MET A 44 -9.69 -4.41 -5.50
C MET A 44 -9.60 -5.94 -5.48
N PRO A 45 -8.43 -6.54 -5.70
CA PRO A 45 -8.28 -7.99 -5.68
C PRO A 45 -8.75 -8.61 -4.35
N LEU A 46 -9.42 -9.76 -4.44
CA LEU A 46 -9.80 -10.54 -3.25
C LEU A 46 -8.59 -10.96 -2.43
N GLY A 47 -7.50 -11.33 -3.10
CA GLY A 47 -6.24 -11.72 -2.46
C GLY A 47 -5.72 -10.65 -1.51
N ASP A 48 -5.75 -9.39 -1.94
CA ASP A 48 -5.29 -8.25 -1.14
C ASP A 48 -6.17 -8.06 0.09
N ARG A 49 -7.50 -8.08 -0.07
CA ARG A 49 -8.45 -7.95 1.05
C ARG A 49 -8.23 -9.04 2.11
N VAL A 50 -8.05 -10.29 1.67
CA VAL A 50 -7.78 -11.43 2.54
C VAL A 50 -6.42 -11.29 3.21
N ALA A 51 -5.38 -10.88 2.48
CA ALA A 51 -4.04 -10.67 3.03
C ALA A 51 -4.05 -9.59 4.11
N TRP A 52 -4.70 -8.45 3.86
CA TRP A 52 -4.84 -7.37 4.83
C TRP A 52 -5.56 -7.86 6.09
N LEU A 53 -6.74 -8.47 5.95
CA LEU A 53 -7.49 -9.00 7.09
C LEU A 53 -6.70 -10.04 7.90
N ARG A 54 -5.94 -10.92 7.24
CA ARG A 54 -5.06 -11.91 7.92
C ARG A 54 -3.96 -11.22 8.71
N GLU A 55 -3.39 -10.15 8.19
CA GLU A 55 -2.41 -9.36 8.90
C GLU A 55 -3.04 -8.67 10.12
N SER A 56 -4.19 -8.02 9.95
CA SER A 56 -4.91 -7.28 11.00
C SER A 56 -5.37 -8.14 12.17
N HIS A 57 -5.65 -9.42 11.90
CA HIS A 57 -6.16 -10.39 12.86
C HIS A 57 -5.15 -11.51 13.17
N ARG A 58 -3.86 -11.29 12.91
CA ARG A 58 -2.80 -12.28 13.17
C ARG A 58 -2.75 -12.71 14.65
N ASP A 59 -2.98 -11.77 15.56
CA ASP A 59 -2.94 -12.00 17.01
C ASP A 59 -4.29 -12.49 17.57
N ASP A 60 -5.35 -12.47 16.77
CA ASP A 60 -6.67 -13.01 17.15
C ASP A 60 -6.68 -14.54 16.91
N ALA A 61 -6.11 -15.30 17.85
CA ALA A 61 -5.79 -16.73 17.68
C ALA A 61 -6.95 -17.63 17.23
N THR A 62 -8.20 -17.26 17.52
CA THR A 62 -9.42 -17.99 17.17
C THR A 62 -10.02 -17.60 15.81
N VAL A 63 -9.49 -16.55 15.17
CA VAL A 63 -9.97 -16.04 13.88
C VAL A 63 -9.27 -16.73 12.72
N ARG A 64 -10.04 -17.18 11.74
CA ARG A 64 -9.54 -17.71 10.45
C ARG A 64 -10.15 -16.91 9.31
N ILE A 65 -9.31 -16.31 8.48
CA ILE A 65 -9.73 -15.52 7.33
C ILE A 65 -9.54 -16.35 6.05
N THR A 66 -10.60 -16.46 5.26
CA THR A 66 -10.61 -17.07 3.93
C THR A 66 -11.34 -16.14 2.96
N GLY A 67 -11.28 -16.45 1.66
CA GLY A 67 -12.01 -15.70 0.66
C GLY A 67 -12.49 -16.57 -0.49
N ILE A 68 -13.57 -16.12 -1.13
CA ILE A 68 -14.14 -16.77 -2.31
C ILE A 68 -14.72 -15.75 -3.28
N ALA A 69 -14.58 -16.00 -4.58
CA ALA A 69 -15.29 -15.26 -5.61
C ALA A 69 -16.67 -15.86 -5.85
N CYS A 70 -17.69 -15.01 -6.02
CA CYS A 70 -19.04 -15.41 -6.32
C CYS A 70 -19.71 -14.34 -7.18
N ASP A 71 -19.95 -14.67 -8.45
CA ASP A 71 -20.60 -13.77 -9.43
C ASP A 71 -22.11 -13.99 -9.50
N ALA A 72 -22.69 -14.74 -8.55
CA ALA A 72 -24.14 -14.80 -8.42
C ALA A 72 -24.68 -13.38 -8.17
N PRO A 73 -25.85 -13.03 -8.74
CA PRO A 73 -26.48 -11.74 -8.46
C PRO A 73 -26.75 -11.59 -6.96
N ILE A 74 -26.97 -10.37 -6.48
CA ILE A 74 -27.47 -10.16 -5.12
C ILE A 74 -28.99 -10.04 -5.21
N ASP A 75 -29.71 -10.98 -4.61
CA ASP A 75 -31.17 -10.94 -4.49
C ASP A 75 -31.55 -11.70 -3.22
N HIS A 76 -31.93 -10.95 -2.18
CA HIS A 76 -32.28 -11.54 -0.89
C HIS A 76 -33.69 -12.14 -0.87
N ALA A 77 -34.51 -11.89 -1.89
CA ALA A 77 -35.84 -12.46 -2.05
C ALA A 77 -35.83 -13.78 -2.84
N SER A 78 -34.78 -14.05 -3.63
CA SER A 78 -34.65 -15.28 -4.42
C SER A 78 -33.98 -16.43 -3.65
N PRO A 79 -34.69 -17.53 -3.37
CA PRO A 79 -34.10 -18.71 -2.72
C PRO A 79 -32.99 -19.36 -3.57
N THR A 80 -33.08 -19.30 -4.90
CA THR A 80 -32.06 -19.86 -5.80
C THR A 80 -30.76 -19.07 -5.73
N VAL A 81 -30.85 -17.74 -5.65
CA VAL A 81 -29.68 -16.88 -5.50
C VAL A 81 -29.02 -17.09 -4.15
N TRP A 82 -29.81 -17.17 -3.08
CA TRP A 82 -29.31 -17.54 -1.75
C TRP A 82 -28.61 -18.90 -1.75
N ALA A 83 -29.22 -19.93 -2.33
CA ALA A 83 -28.61 -21.26 -2.37
C ALA A 83 -27.24 -21.25 -3.07
N ALA A 84 -27.10 -20.51 -4.18
CA ALA A 84 -25.83 -20.36 -4.88
C ALA A 84 -24.77 -19.64 -4.02
N GLN A 85 -25.15 -18.52 -3.39
CA GLN A 85 -24.25 -17.75 -2.53
C GLN A 85 -23.82 -18.54 -1.28
N VAL A 86 -24.77 -19.20 -0.62
CA VAL A 86 -24.52 -20.03 0.58
C VAL A 86 -23.64 -21.22 0.25
N ALA A 87 -23.81 -21.85 -0.92
CA ALA A 87 -22.92 -22.93 -1.35
C ALA A 87 -21.46 -22.46 -1.43
N CYS A 88 -21.21 -21.26 -1.99
CA CYS A 88 -19.89 -20.65 -2.00
C CYS A 88 -19.37 -20.34 -0.57
N MET A 89 -20.21 -19.74 0.28
CA MET A 89 -19.83 -19.43 1.67
C MET A 89 -19.45 -20.69 2.45
N ARG A 90 -20.23 -21.78 2.31
CA ARG A 90 -19.96 -23.08 2.94
C ARG A 90 -18.65 -23.68 2.42
N ALA A 91 -18.43 -23.67 1.10
CA ALA A 91 -17.18 -24.16 0.51
C ALA A 91 -15.95 -23.40 1.06
N ALA A 92 -16.06 -22.07 1.17
CA ALA A 92 -14.99 -21.24 1.72
C ALA A 92 -14.72 -21.54 3.21
N ALA A 93 -15.77 -21.69 4.02
CA ALA A 93 -15.65 -22.02 5.44
C ALA A 93 -15.05 -23.43 5.66
N CYS A 94 -15.52 -24.43 4.90
CA CYS A 94 -15.00 -25.80 4.96
C CYS A 94 -13.52 -25.90 4.56
N ALA A 95 -13.02 -24.97 3.73
CA ALA A 95 -11.61 -24.95 3.35
C ALA A 95 -10.65 -24.64 4.52
N VAL A 96 -11.15 -24.14 5.65
CA VAL A 96 -10.32 -23.78 6.82
C VAL A 96 -10.69 -24.50 8.12
N THR A 97 -11.83 -25.19 8.16
CA THR A 97 -12.29 -25.92 9.35
C THR A 97 -13.42 -26.90 9.01
N ASP A 98 -13.45 -28.06 9.68
CA ASP A 98 -14.54 -29.03 9.59
C ASP A 98 -15.66 -28.78 10.62
N GLU A 99 -15.46 -27.85 11.55
CA GLU A 99 -16.44 -27.49 12.58
C GLU A 99 -17.66 -26.80 11.92
N PRO A 100 -18.90 -27.28 12.13
CA PRO A 100 -20.09 -26.63 11.59
C PRO A 100 -20.28 -25.24 12.18
N VAL A 101 -20.76 -24.30 11.37
CA VAL A 101 -21.16 -22.97 11.85
C VAL A 101 -22.42 -23.11 12.71
N ASP A 102 -22.40 -22.61 13.94
CA ASP A 102 -23.55 -22.62 14.84
C ASP A 102 -24.03 -21.22 15.25
N VAL A 103 -23.30 -20.17 14.85
CA VAL A 103 -23.78 -18.78 14.89
C VAL A 103 -23.29 -17.95 13.69
N VAL A 104 -24.16 -17.09 13.16
CA VAL A 104 -23.80 -16.05 12.19
C VAL A 104 -23.79 -14.70 12.92
N VAL A 105 -22.70 -13.95 12.75
CA VAL A 105 -22.56 -12.61 13.34
C VAL A 105 -22.49 -11.58 12.22
N SER A 106 -23.43 -10.63 12.20
CA SER A 106 -23.52 -9.63 11.12
C SER A 106 -24.11 -8.29 11.62
N SER A 107 -23.93 -7.24 10.82
CA SER A 107 -24.57 -5.93 11.03
C SER A 107 -25.74 -5.71 10.06
N GLU A 108 -25.81 -6.50 8.99
CA GLU A 108 -26.75 -6.36 7.89
C GLU A 108 -28.10 -7.00 8.19
N SER A 109 -29.16 -6.45 7.59
CA SER A 109 -30.54 -6.92 7.75
C SER A 109 -30.78 -8.33 7.22
N TYR A 110 -29.95 -8.81 6.29
CA TYR A 110 -30.02 -10.20 5.79
C TYR A 110 -29.49 -11.23 6.81
N GLY A 111 -28.86 -10.80 7.91
CA GLY A 111 -28.21 -11.66 8.89
C GLY A 111 -29.06 -12.82 9.40
N PRO A 112 -30.31 -12.60 9.86
CA PRO A 112 -31.20 -13.68 10.30
C PRO A 112 -31.46 -14.72 9.21
N GLN A 113 -31.73 -14.28 7.98
CA GLN A 113 -31.98 -15.19 6.85
C GLN A 113 -30.74 -16.01 6.49
N LEU A 114 -29.55 -15.41 6.54
CA LEU A 114 -28.30 -16.14 6.36
C LEU A 114 -28.11 -17.20 7.46
N ALA A 115 -28.44 -16.88 8.71
CA ALA A 115 -28.36 -17.84 9.81
C ALA A 115 -29.29 -19.03 9.60
N ASP A 116 -30.52 -18.80 9.10
CA ASP A 116 -31.46 -19.87 8.75
C ASP A 116 -30.87 -20.82 7.70
N TRP A 117 -30.22 -20.30 6.66
CA TRP A 117 -29.54 -21.11 5.64
C TRP A 117 -28.37 -21.94 6.18
N PHE A 118 -27.77 -21.50 7.28
CA PHE A 118 -26.69 -22.19 7.98
C PHE A 118 -27.20 -23.14 9.08
N GLU A 119 -28.51 -23.16 9.35
CA GLU A 119 -29.11 -23.83 10.51
C GLU A 119 -28.45 -23.37 11.84
N ALA A 120 -28.12 -22.08 11.90
CA ALA A 120 -27.34 -21.45 12.95
C ALA A 120 -28.14 -20.37 13.70
N ALA A 121 -27.69 -19.99 14.89
CA ALA A 121 -28.21 -18.80 15.56
C ALA A 121 -27.75 -17.52 14.85
N HIS A 122 -28.46 -16.40 15.05
CA HIS A 122 -28.01 -15.07 14.61
C HIS A 122 -27.67 -14.19 15.80
N VAL A 123 -26.54 -13.50 15.73
CA VAL A 123 -26.18 -12.40 16.64
C VAL A 123 -25.94 -11.13 15.83
N SER A 124 -26.75 -10.11 16.08
CA SER A 124 -26.58 -8.80 15.46
C SER A 124 -25.56 -7.95 16.22
N TYR A 125 -24.70 -7.24 15.49
CA TYR A 125 -23.73 -6.29 16.05
C TYR A 125 -23.82 -4.93 15.36
N ASP A 126 -24.01 -3.86 16.13
CA ASP A 126 -23.97 -2.45 15.69
C ASP A 126 -24.71 -2.18 14.36
N ALA A 127 -25.90 -2.77 14.17
CA ALA A 127 -26.66 -2.66 12.91
C ALA A 127 -26.99 -1.20 12.53
N ALA A 128 -27.20 -0.34 13.54
CA ALA A 128 -27.41 1.09 13.36
C ALA A 128 -26.13 1.89 13.08
N ARG A 129 -24.94 1.25 13.15
CA ARG A 129 -23.61 1.86 13.05
C ARG A 129 -23.40 3.03 14.02
N SER A 130 -24.04 2.97 15.19
CA SER A 130 -23.95 4.00 16.22
C SER A 130 -22.60 4.01 16.91
N THR A 131 -21.96 2.84 17.03
CA THR A 131 -20.65 2.70 17.68
C THR A 131 -19.51 3.02 16.73
N THR A 132 -19.68 2.68 15.44
CA THR A 132 -18.67 2.89 14.40
C THR A 132 -19.34 3.43 13.13
N PRO A 133 -19.47 4.75 12.97
CA PRO A 133 -20.20 5.35 11.86
C PRO A 133 -19.36 5.36 10.56
N VAL A 134 -19.09 4.17 10.02
CA VAL A 134 -18.37 3.96 8.75
C VAL A 134 -18.96 2.77 7.98
N SER A 135 -18.91 2.84 6.66
CA SER A 135 -19.28 1.74 5.77
C SER A 135 -18.33 1.67 4.59
N GLY A 136 -18.26 0.50 3.93
CA GLY A 136 -17.49 0.35 2.69
C GLY A 136 -17.95 1.34 1.61
N THR A 137 -19.24 1.64 1.51
CA THR A 137 -19.77 2.64 0.57
C THR A 137 -19.23 4.04 0.87
N MET A 138 -19.19 4.46 2.14
CA MET A 138 -18.59 5.74 2.53
C MET A 138 -17.10 5.81 2.19
N CYS A 139 -16.35 4.74 2.49
CA CYS A 139 -14.93 4.66 2.17
C CYS A 139 -14.65 4.73 0.67
N ARG A 140 -15.50 4.11 -0.18
CA ARG A 140 -15.33 4.16 -1.64
C ARG A 140 -15.78 5.49 -2.25
N ALA A 141 -16.78 6.14 -1.66
CA ALA A 141 -17.27 7.45 -2.12
C ALA A 141 -16.27 8.59 -1.86
N ASP A 142 -15.61 8.56 -0.69
CA ASP A 142 -14.54 9.49 -0.35
C ASP A 142 -13.50 8.79 0.54
N LEU A 143 -12.48 8.22 -0.11
CA LEU A 143 -11.43 7.47 0.57
C LEU A 143 -10.57 8.36 1.46
N ALA A 144 -10.34 9.62 1.06
CA ALA A 144 -9.53 10.55 1.83
C ALA A 144 -10.24 10.95 3.13
N ALA A 145 -11.54 11.27 3.06
CA ALA A 145 -12.33 11.61 4.24
C ALA A 145 -12.42 10.46 5.27
N HIS A 146 -12.42 9.21 4.78
CA HIS A 146 -12.53 8.01 5.63
C HIS A 146 -11.22 7.27 5.82
N TRP A 147 -10.08 7.85 5.43
CA TRP A 147 -8.77 7.19 5.46
C TRP A 147 -8.41 6.70 6.86
N ARG A 148 -8.76 7.49 7.88
CA ARG A 148 -8.51 7.17 9.29
C ARG A 148 -9.35 5.98 9.81
N CYS A 149 -10.39 5.58 9.07
CA CYS A 149 -11.18 4.40 9.39
C CYS A 149 -10.58 3.10 8.84
N LEU A 150 -9.60 3.18 7.94
CA LEU A 150 -8.83 2.01 7.49
C LEU A 150 -7.74 1.70 8.51
N ASP A 151 -7.38 0.43 8.61
CA ASP A 151 -6.27 -0.03 9.43
C ASP A 151 -4.95 -0.06 8.64
N ALA A 152 -3.83 -0.33 9.33
CA ALA A 152 -2.50 -0.19 8.74
C ALA A 152 -2.26 -1.04 7.48
N PRO A 153 -2.66 -2.33 7.41
CA PRO A 153 -2.50 -3.15 6.21
C PRO A 153 -3.31 -2.60 5.02
N ALA A 154 -4.58 -2.24 5.23
CA ALA A 154 -5.41 -1.68 4.15
C ALA A 154 -4.89 -0.32 3.67
N ARG A 155 -4.39 0.53 4.57
CA ARG A 155 -3.74 1.80 4.19
C ARG A 155 -2.48 1.56 3.37
N ALA A 156 -1.61 0.64 3.79
CA ALA A 156 -0.38 0.32 3.07
C ALA A 156 -0.66 -0.16 1.64
N GLY A 157 -1.67 -1.02 1.49
CA GLY A 157 -2.11 -1.51 0.19
C GLY A 157 -2.77 -0.44 -0.67
N LEU A 158 -3.54 0.49 -0.10
CA LEU A 158 -4.26 1.52 -0.88
C LEU A 158 -3.47 2.80 -1.14
N THR A 159 -2.35 3.01 -0.48
CA THR A 159 -1.53 4.23 -0.61
C THR A 159 -0.96 4.36 -2.02
N THR A 160 -1.14 5.53 -2.63
CA THR A 160 -0.50 5.90 -3.90
C THR A 160 0.92 6.39 -3.63
N ARG A 161 1.92 5.78 -4.27
CA ARG A 161 3.34 6.18 -4.09
C ARG A 161 3.77 7.12 -5.22
N VAL A 162 4.32 8.27 -4.85
CA VAL A 162 4.96 9.22 -5.76
C VAL A 162 6.45 9.19 -5.47
N VAL A 163 7.21 8.55 -6.36
CA VAL A 163 8.65 8.37 -6.20
C VAL A 163 9.37 9.39 -7.06
N VAL A 164 10.20 10.22 -6.45
CA VAL A 164 11.07 11.14 -7.18
C VAL A 164 12.44 10.50 -7.33
N VAL A 165 12.94 10.37 -8.55
CA VAL A 165 14.26 9.80 -8.85
C VAL A 165 15.06 10.76 -9.72
N GLY A 166 16.37 10.67 -9.62
CA GLY A 166 17.25 11.44 -10.47
C GLY A 166 18.71 11.26 -10.09
N ALA A 167 19.59 11.76 -10.94
CA ALA A 167 21.00 11.83 -10.59
C ALA A 167 21.24 12.79 -9.41
N GLU A 168 22.43 12.75 -8.83
CA GLU A 168 22.84 13.72 -7.82
C GLU A 168 22.69 15.17 -8.31
N SER A 169 22.32 16.08 -7.40
CA SER A 169 22.13 17.50 -7.71
C SER A 169 21.14 17.83 -8.83
N THR A 170 20.05 17.06 -8.96
CA THR A 170 18.98 17.34 -9.94
C THR A 170 17.69 17.89 -9.32
N GLY A 171 17.66 18.04 -7.99
CA GLY A 171 16.52 18.61 -7.25
C GLY A 171 15.52 17.57 -6.73
N THR A 172 15.87 16.28 -6.69
CA THR A 172 15.04 15.18 -6.19
C THR A 172 14.44 15.48 -4.81
N THR A 173 15.29 15.69 -3.80
CA THR A 173 14.89 16.04 -2.42
C THR A 173 14.04 17.31 -2.36
N THR A 174 14.39 18.33 -3.15
CA THR A 174 13.66 19.60 -3.17
C THR A 174 12.23 19.40 -3.67
N VAL A 175 12.06 18.69 -4.79
CA VAL A 175 10.74 18.40 -5.35
C VAL A 175 9.94 17.48 -4.42
N SER A 176 10.54 16.39 -3.92
CA SER A 176 9.82 15.44 -3.05
C SER A 176 9.32 16.09 -1.77
N CYS A 177 10.13 16.95 -1.13
CA CYS A 177 9.71 17.69 0.05
C CYS A 177 8.58 18.67 -0.27
N ALA A 178 8.70 19.42 -1.37
CA ALA A 178 7.69 20.40 -1.78
C ALA A 178 6.34 19.75 -2.12
N VAL A 179 6.36 18.59 -2.80
CA VAL A 179 5.13 17.82 -3.09
C VAL A 179 4.48 17.33 -1.79
N ALA A 180 5.26 16.77 -0.86
CA ALA A 180 4.72 16.32 0.42
C ALA A 180 4.07 17.47 1.20
N GLU A 181 4.71 18.65 1.21
CA GLU A 181 4.18 19.83 1.86
C GLU A 181 2.92 20.38 1.18
N ALA A 182 2.88 20.39 -0.16
CA ALA A 182 1.70 20.78 -0.91
C ALA A 182 0.49 19.91 -0.54
N PHE A 183 0.67 18.60 -0.36
CA PHE A 183 -0.41 17.74 0.12
C PHE A 183 -0.75 17.96 1.60
N ARG A 184 0.23 18.10 2.50
CA ARG A 184 -0.03 18.40 3.91
C ARG A 184 -0.86 19.67 4.11
N SER A 185 -0.58 20.70 3.31
CA SER A 185 -1.30 21.98 3.35
C SER A 185 -2.81 21.86 3.08
N ARG A 186 -3.26 20.77 2.46
CA ARG A 186 -4.70 20.48 2.21
C ARG A 186 -5.47 20.14 3.51
N GLY A 187 -4.77 19.82 4.60
CA GLY A 187 -5.39 19.50 5.89
C GLY A 187 -6.17 18.18 5.92
N GLY A 188 -6.95 17.96 6.98
CA GLY A 188 -7.71 16.72 7.16
C GLY A 188 -6.81 15.49 7.18
N ALA A 189 -7.16 14.45 6.40
CA ALA A 189 -6.32 13.26 6.26
C ALA A 189 -4.97 13.54 5.56
N TRP A 190 -4.88 14.61 4.76
CA TRP A 190 -3.66 14.95 4.03
C TRP A 190 -2.56 15.52 4.92
N ALA A 191 -2.90 16.06 6.09
CA ALA A 191 -1.92 16.50 7.08
C ALA A 191 -0.95 15.37 7.50
N ASP A 192 -1.40 14.11 7.36
CA ASP A 192 -0.59 12.92 7.67
C ASP A 192 0.30 12.47 6.50
N THR A 193 0.36 13.21 5.37
CA THR A 193 1.17 12.84 4.19
C THR A 193 2.65 12.73 4.57
N ARG A 194 3.22 11.54 4.43
CA ARG A 194 4.61 11.25 4.77
C ARG A 194 5.53 11.49 3.58
N TRP A 195 6.78 11.80 3.93
CA TRP A 195 7.91 11.88 3.02
C TRP A 195 8.98 10.91 3.53
N VAL A 196 9.47 10.04 2.65
CA VAL A 196 10.56 9.10 2.95
C VAL A 196 11.83 9.64 2.32
N PRO A 197 12.88 9.92 3.10
CA PRO A 197 14.15 10.40 2.56
C PRO A 197 14.93 9.28 1.85
N GLU A 198 15.92 9.67 1.05
CA GLU A 198 16.88 8.75 0.43
C GLU A 198 17.78 8.11 1.51
N TYR A 199 17.62 6.81 1.75
CA TYR A 199 18.46 6.06 2.68
C TYR A 199 19.90 5.87 2.15
N GLY A 200 20.10 5.86 0.83
CA GLY A 200 21.42 5.76 0.21
C GLY A 200 22.39 6.85 0.70
N ARG A 201 21.88 8.05 0.99
CA ARG A 201 22.65 9.14 1.59
C ARG A 201 23.10 8.83 3.02
N GLU A 202 22.20 8.33 3.86
CA GLU A 202 22.52 7.95 5.25
C GLU A 202 23.55 6.81 5.29
N ALA A 203 23.37 5.80 4.43
CA ALA A 203 24.31 4.69 4.29
C ALA A 203 25.70 5.18 3.85
N THR A 204 25.75 6.13 2.91
CA THR A 204 27.00 6.76 2.44
C THR A 204 27.73 7.46 3.58
N ILE A 205 27.04 8.31 4.33
CA ILE A 205 27.62 9.05 5.47
C ILE A 205 28.12 8.06 6.52
N THR A 206 27.31 7.08 6.91
CA THR A 206 27.67 6.06 7.89
C THR A 206 28.92 5.29 7.48
N LYS A 207 29.03 4.95 6.19
CA LYS A 207 30.18 4.22 5.67
C LYS A 207 31.45 5.07 5.61
N LEU A 208 31.33 6.34 5.22
CA LEU A 208 32.44 7.29 5.25
C LEU A 208 32.93 7.54 6.69
N ASP A 209 32.03 7.67 7.66
CA ASP A 209 32.39 7.85 9.07
C ASP A 209 33.12 6.63 9.64
N ARG A 210 32.69 5.41 9.28
CA ARG A 210 33.41 4.18 9.63
C ARG A 210 34.81 4.14 9.02
N LEU A 211 34.98 4.60 7.79
CA LEU A 211 36.28 4.71 7.15
C LEU A 211 37.15 5.76 7.86
N ARG A 212 36.60 6.92 8.20
CA ARG A 212 37.29 8.00 8.91
C ARG A 212 37.73 7.62 10.31
N ALA A 213 37.02 6.72 10.99
CA ALA A 213 37.44 6.16 12.26
C ALA A 213 38.77 5.39 12.18
N VAL A 214 39.10 4.85 11.00
CA VAL A 214 40.36 4.12 10.74
C VAL A 214 41.38 5.01 10.02
N THR A 215 40.92 5.86 9.09
CA THR A 215 41.75 6.78 8.29
C THR A 215 41.14 8.18 8.34
N PRO A 216 41.52 9.02 9.31
CA PRO A 216 40.87 10.32 9.57
C PRO A 216 40.83 11.28 8.38
N THR A 217 41.75 11.15 7.43
CA THR A 217 41.81 11.97 6.21
C THR A 217 41.01 11.38 5.04
N ALA A 218 40.28 10.28 5.24
CA ALA A 218 39.52 9.65 4.18
C ALA A 218 38.37 10.53 3.68
N ASP A 219 38.18 10.48 2.37
CA ASP A 219 37.08 11.11 1.65
C ASP A 219 36.27 10.06 0.89
N MET A 220 35.31 10.52 0.09
CA MET A 220 34.46 9.65 -0.71
C MET A 220 35.22 8.74 -1.68
N HIS A 221 36.38 9.17 -2.19
CA HIS A 221 37.15 8.35 -3.13
C HIS A 221 37.78 7.13 -2.44
N GLY A 222 37.92 7.17 -1.12
CA GLY A 222 38.34 6.02 -0.32
C GLY A 222 37.23 5.01 0.01
N VAL A 223 35.96 5.33 -0.28
CA VAL A 223 34.82 4.46 0.06
C VAL A 223 34.63 3.37 -1.00
N THR A 224 34.86 2.12 -0.62
CA THR A 224 34.59 0.95 -1.48
C THR A 224 33.17 0.43 -1.28
N TRP A 225 32.38 0.39 -2.34
CA TRP A 225 31.03 -0.19 -2.35
C TRP A 225 31.05 -1.65 -2.79
N THR A 226 30.12 -2.45 -2.27
CA THR A 226 29.94 -3.88 -2.56
C THR A 226 28.47 -4.17 -2.85
N GLY A 227 28.19 -5.31 -3.49
CA GLY A 227 26.81 -5.74 -3.77
C GLY A 227 25.96 -5.85 -2.50
N ASP A 228 26.55 -6.32 -1.40
CA ASP A 228 25.86 -6.45 -0.12
C ASP A 228 25.44 -5.10 0.47
N ASP A 229 26.21 -4.03 0.22
CA ASP A 229 25.82 -2.68 0.63
C ASP A 229 24.57 -2.24 -0.12
N PHE A 230 24.54 -2.41 -1.46
CA PHE A 230 23.39 -2.03 -2.28
C PHE A 230 22.15 -2.87 -1.95
N ALA A 231 22.33 -4.18 -1.71
CA ALA A 231 21.25 -5.04 -1.26
C ALA A 231 20.69 -4.59 0.11
N SER A 232 21.56 -4.15 1.03
CA SER A 232 21.14 -3.61 2.33
C SER A 232 20.42 -2.27 2.20
N ILE A 233 20.91 -1.38 1.35
CA ILE A 233 20.29 -0.07 1.10
C ILE A 233 18.89 -0.26 0.51
N ALA A 234 18.75 -1.10 -0.52
CA ALA A 234 17.46 -1.37 -1.15
C ALA A 234 16.44 -1.94 -0.16
N ARG A 235 16.83 -2.91 0.67
CA ARG A 235 15.95 -3.48 1.70
C ARG A 235 15.53 -2.46 2.75
N MET A 236 16.44 -1.59 3.18
CA MET A 236 16.11 -0.58 4.17
C MET A 236 15.19 0.50 3.60
N GLN A 237 15.48 0.96 2.38
CA GLN A 237 14.64 1.92 1.66
C GLN A 237 13.20 1.37 1.52
N GLN A 238 13.05 0.14 1.05
CA GLN A 238 11.75 -0.54 0.96
C GLN A 238 11.04 -0.62 2.32
N ALA A 239 11.75 -1.01 3.38
CA ALA A 239 11.18 -1.11 4.72
C ALA A 239 10.70 0.26 5.26
N MET A 240 11.43 1.34 4.99
CA MET A 240 11.03 2.69 5.34
C MET A 240 9.78 3.14 4.57
N GLU A 241 9.70 2.83 3.28
CA GLU A 241 8.53 3.09 2.45
C GLU A 241 7.29 2.35 2.94
N ASP A 242 7.41 1.05 3.23
CA ASP A 242 6.30 0.23 3.69
C ASP A 242 5.81 0.63 5.08
N ALA A 243 6.74 1.00 5.97
CA ALA A 243 6.39 1.55 7.28
C ALA A 243 5.65 2.89 7.14
N ALA A 244 6.08 3.76 6.21
CA ALA A 244 5.44 5.05 5.97
C ALA A 244 4.06 4.89 5.33
N ALA A 245 3.87 3.97 4.38
CA ALA A 245 2.58 3.71 3.73
C ALA A 245 1.47 3.28 4.71
N ARG A 246 1.85 2.65 5.83
CA ARG A 246 0.92 2.25 6.91
C ARG A 246 0.34 3.44 7.68
N THR A 247 1.04 4.57 7.68
CA THR A 247 0.74 5.73 8.54
C THR A 247 0.62 7.04 7.78
N SER A 248 0.84 7.03 6.46
CA SER A 248 0.65 8.19 5.60
C SER A 248 -0.83 8.51 5.40
N SER A 249 -1.09 9.64 4.74
CA SER A 249 -2.35 9.91 4.04
C SER A 249 -2.52 8.91 2.86
N PRO A 250 -3.59 9.02 2.05
CA PRO A 250 -3.72 8.21 0.83
C PRO A 250 -2.55 8.35 -0.19
N LEU A 251 -1.65 9.31 0.03
CA LEU A 251 -0.46 9.54 -0.77
C LEU A 251 0.80 9.37 0.09
N LEU A 252 1.84 8.75 -0.46
CA LEU A 252 3.20 8.71 0.10
C LEU A 252 4.18 9.29 -0.92
N VAL A 253 5.07 10.18 -0.46
CA VAL A 253 6.14 10.72 -1.30
C VAL A 253 7.48 10.10 -0.91
N CYS A 254 8.22 9.58 -1.87
CA CYS A 254 9.53 8.98 -1.65
C CYS A 254 10.61 9.77 -2.40
N ASP A 255 11.65 10.23 -1.68
CA ASP A 255 12.90 10.68 -2.28
C ASP A 255 13.73 9.43 -2.58
N THR A 256 13.71 9.01 -3.85
CA THR A 256 14.16 7.70 -4.34
C THR A 256 13.36 6.52 -3.77
N ASP A 257 13.66 5.32 -4.27
CA ASP A 257 13.10 4.05 -3.79
C ASP A 257 14.13 2.91 -3.92
N ALA A 258 13.74 1.70 -3.53
CA ALA A 258 14.57 0.51 -3.71
C ALA A 258 14.96 0.29 -5.19
N PHE A 259 14.10 0.64 -6.15
CA PHE A 259 14.41 0.55 -7.57
C PHE A 259 15.54 1.51 -7.96
N ALA A 260 15.55 2.74 -7.46
CA ALA A 260 16.62 3.69 -7.72
C ALA A 260 17.99 3.18 -7.25
N THR A 261 18.02 2.39 -6.18
CA THR A 261 19.25 1.74 -5.69
C THR A 261 19.85 0.78 -6.72
N THR A 262 19.04 0.12 -7.55
CA THR A 262 19.53 -0.76 -8.63
C THR A 262 20.28 0.01 -9.72
N VAL A 263 19.83 1.24 -10.02
CA VAL A 263 20.49 2.13 -11.00
C VAL A 263 21.81 2.66 -10.44
N TRP A 264 21.85 2.97 -9.14
CA TRP A 264 23.09 3.34 -8.47
C TRP A 264 24.08 2.18 -8.36
N GLU A 265 23.62 0.96 -8.09
CA GLU A 265 24.48 -0.22 -8.08
C GLU A 265 25.20 -0.39 -9.42
N ARG A 266 24.47 -0.27 -10.54
CA ARG A 266 25.05 -0.29 -11.89
C ARG A 266 26.17 0.73 -12.07
N ARG A 267 26.04 1.93 -11.49
CA ARG A 267 27.05 3.00 -11.59
C ARG A 267 28.34 2.65 -10.85
N TYR A 268 28.23 2.00 -9.70
CA TYR A 268 29.38 1.71 -8.82
C TYR A 268 30.03 0.35 -9.13
N LEU A 269 29.24 -0.66 -9.47
CA LEU A 269 29.70 -2.05 -9.63
C LEU A 269 29.66 -2.55 -11.08
N GLY A 270 29.02 -1.80 -11.98
CA GLY A 270 28.89 -2.16 -13.39
C GLY A 270 27.58 -2.87 -13.73
N VAL A 271 27.36 -3.08 -15.03
CA VAL A 271 26.08 -3.59 -15.59
C VAL A 271 25.75 -5.03 -15.22
N ASP A 272 26.74 -5.81 -14.81
CA ASP A 272 26.58 -7.22 -14.46
C ASP A 272 26.19 -7.41 -12.98
N SER A 273 26.19 -6.33 -12.18
CA SER A 273 25.81 -6.36 -10.77
C SER A 273 24.29 -6.36 -10.59
N ALA A 274 23.78 -7.29 -9.77
CA ALA A 274 22.35 -7.47 -9.55
C ALA A 274 22.02 -7.88 -8.09
N HIS A 275 22.66 -7.24 -7.12
CA HIS A 275 22.46 -7.53 -5.69
C HIS A 275 21.31 -6.73 -5.07
N ALA A 276 21.15 -5.46 -5.47
CA ALA A 276 19.96 -4.70 -5.15
C ALA A 276 18.80 -5.28 -5.95
N THR A 277 17.75 -5.64 -5.22
CA THR A 277 16.50 -6.07 -5.81
C THR A 277 15.43 -5.09 -5.38
N ALA A 278 14.58 -4.76 -6.34
CA ALA A 278 13.35 -4.06 -6.09
C ALA A 278 12.24 -4.97 -6.61
N GLU A 279 11.23 -5.21 -5.79
CA GLU A 279 10.03 -5.87 -6.30
C GLU A 279 9.49 -5.05 -7.47
N VAL A 280 8.88 -5.74 -8.44
CA VAL A 280 8.16 -5.04 -9.52
C VAL A 280 7.10 -4.18 -8.84
N GLY A 281 7.24 -2.86 -8.98
CA GLY A 281 6.41 -1.92 -8.25
C GLY A 281 4.93 -2.19 -8.51
N ASP A 282 4.09 -2.03 -7.48
CA ASP A 282 2.64 -2.02 -7.67
C ASP A 282 2.30 -1.00 -8.75
N THR A 283 1.31 -1.33 -9.57
CA THR A 283 0.68 -0.46 -10.58
C THR A 283 0.25 0.92 -10.06
N ALA A 284 0.23 1.11 -8.73
CA ALA A 284 -0.09 2.36 -8.06
C ALA A 284 1.10 3.31 -7.80
N THR A 285 2.31 2.96 -8.25
CA THR A 285 3.49 3.83 -8.12
C THR A 285 3.71 4.65 -9.38
N VAL A 286 3.88 5.97 -9.23
CA VAL A 286 4.30 6.88 -10.31
C VAL A 286 5.69 7.44 -10.04
N TYR A 287 6.53 7.43 -11.07
CA TYR A 287 7.90 7.95 -11.00
C TYR A 287 8.00 9.35 -11.60
N LEU A 288 8.73 10.22 -10.92
CA LEU A 288 9.05 11.56 -11.36
C LEU A 288 10.57 11.65 -11.53
N VAL A 289 11.03 11.78 -12.76
CA VAL A 289 12.47 11.81 -13.08
C VAL A 289 12.93 13.26 -13.14
N THR A 290 13.79 13.69 -12.21
CA THR A 290 14.35 15.04 -12.22
C THR A 290 15.46 15.20 -13.26
N ASP A 291 15.33 16.22 -14.11
CA ASP A 291 16.36 16.54 -15.10
C ASP A 291 17.45 17.46 -14.52
N HIS A 292 18.67 17.26 -14.99
CA HIS A 292 19.86 18.02 -14.65
C HIS A 292 20.00 19.34 -15.41
N VAL A 293 19.36 19.48 -16.58
CA VAL A 293 19.47 20.67 -17.43
C VAL A 293 18.94 21.90 -16.69
N GLY A 294 19.74 22.96 -16.66
CA GLY A 294 19.39 24.22 -15.99
C GLY A 294 19.46 24.18 -14.46
N VAL A 295 19.94 23.07 -13.86
CA VAL A 295 20.11 22.94 -12.41
C VAL A 295 21.60 23.02 -12.06
N PRO A 296 22.01 23.98 -11.20
CA PRO A 296 23.40 24.09 -10.79
C PRO A 296 23.83 22.85 -9.99
N PHE A 297 25.04 22.39 -10.24
CA PHE A 297 25.64 21.35 -9.42
C PHE A 297 26.07 21.93 -8.06
N VAL A 298 25.66 21.29 -6.98
CA VAL A 298 26.05 21.63 -5.62
C VAL A 298 26.84 20.46 -5.06
N GLN A 299 28.13 20.64 -4.76
CA GLN A 299 28.94 19.64 -4.07
C GLN A 299 28.76 19.80 -2.55
N ASP A 300 28.19 18.80 -1.89
CA ASP A 300 27.94 18.78 -0.44
C ASP A 300 28.95 17.89 0.33
N GLY A 301 30.00 17.44 -0.35
CA GLY A 301 31.11 16.66 0.21
C GLY A 301 31.01 15.16 -0.05
N ILE A 302 29.84 14.66 -0.48
CA ILE A 302 29.63 13.23 -0.73
C ILE A 302 29.31 12.85 -2.20
N ARG A 303 29.28 13.82 -3.10
CA ARG A 303 28.86 13.62 -4.51
C ARG A 303 30.02 13.24 -5.41
N ASP A 304 29.74 12.41 -6.40
CA ASP A 304 30.71 11.93 -7.39
C ASP A 304 31.16 13.06 -8.32
N GLY A 305 30.21 13.73 -8.98
CA GLY A 305 30.46 14.94 -9.75
C GLY A 305 29.42 15.20 -10.84
N GLU A 306 29.34 16.48 -11.26
CA GLU A 306 28.42 16.96 -12.30
C GLU A 306 28.39 16.12 -13.59
N HIS A 307 29.54 15.55 -13.97
CA HIS A 307 29.74 14.76 -15.18
C HIS A 307 28.87 13.49 -15.26
N VAL A 308 28.41 12.94 -14.13
CA VAL A 308 27.60 11.70 -14.13
C VAL A 308 26.13 11.95 -14.44
N ARG A 309 25.65 13.20 -14.30
CA ARG A 309 24.22 13.50 -14.25
C ARG A 309 23.47 13.09 -15.50
N ALA A 310 24.00 13.43 -16.68
CA ALA A 310 23.37 13.10 -17.96
C ALA A 310 23.24 11.58 -18.17
N GLN A 311 24.30 10.83 -17.88
CA GLN A 311 24.31 9.37 -18.03
C GLN A 311 23.34 8.71 -17.04
N MET A 312 23.38 9.12 -15.77
CA MET A 312 22.50 8.60 -14.73
C MET A 312 21.03 8.86 -15.04
N THR A 313 20.67 10.09 -15.48
CA THR A 313 19.30 10.39 -15.94
C THR A 313 18.88 9.47 -17.08
N GLY A 314 19.77 9.21 -18.05
CA GLY A 314 19.52 8.26 -19.12
C GLY A 314 19.27 6.83 -18.61
N TRP A 315 20.05 6.34 -17.65
CA TRP A 315 19.85 5.01 -17.06
C TRP A 315 18.56 4.89 -16.26
N PHE A 316 18.14 5.93 -15.53
CA PHE A 316 16.84 5.94 -14.87
C PHE A 316 15.70 5.81 -15.89
N ILE A 317 15.73 6.62 -16.95
CA ILE A 317 14.72 6.58 -18.02
C ILE A 317 14.69 5.20 -18.68
N GLU A 318 15.85 4.66 -19.02
CA GLU A 318 15.99 3.33 -19.62
C GLU A 318 15.36 2.25 -18.72
N ALA A 319 15.79 2.19 -17.46
CA ALA A 319 15.36 1.15 -16.53
C ALA A 319 13.86 1.26 -16.19
N LEU A 320 13.33 2.47 -16.03
CA LEU A 320 11.89 2.69 -15.80
C LEU A 320 11.07 2.24 -17.02
N THR A 321 11.52 2.59 -18.22
CA THR A 321 10.85 2.22 -19.47
C THR A 321 10.87 0.71 -19.70
N GLN A 322 12.03 0.07 -19.54
CA GLN A 322 12.18 -1.39 -19.72
C GLN A 322 11.34 -2.18 -18.72
N SER A 323 11.16 -1.67 -17.50
CA SER A 323 10.34 -2.32 -16.48
C SER A 323 8.85 -1.98 -16.54
N GLY A 324 8.42 -1.19 -17.52
CA GLY A 324 7.01 -0.82 -17.70
C GLY A 324 6.46 0.13 -16.63
N ARG A 325 7.33 0.76 -15.83
CA ARG A 325 6.94 1.72 -14.79
C ARG A 325 6.53 3.04 -15.44
N SER A 326 5.40 3.59 -15.01
CA SER A 326 4.97 4.93 -15.45
C SER A 326 5.92 5.99 -14.89
N TRP A 327 6.49 6.81 -15.77
CA TRP A 327 7.39 7.88 -15.38
C TRP A 327 7.13 9.19 -16.13
N VAL A 328 7.41 10.31 -15.47
CA VAL A 328 7.29 11.67 -16.04
C VAL A 328 8.59 12.42 -15.83
N LEU A 329 9.13 13.03 -16.89
CA LEU A 329 10.31 13.90 -16.79
C LEU A 329 9.92 15.26 -16.19
N LEU A 330 10.68 15.71 -15.20
CA LEU A 330 10.57 17.03 -14.59
C LEU A 330 11.71 17.93 -15.09
N THR A 331 11.37 18.87 -15.96
CA THR A 331 12.27 19.89 -16.54
C THR A 331 11.80 21.29 -16.18
N GLY A 332 12.65 22.31 -16.43
CA GLY A 332 12.32 23.70 -16.14
C GLY A 332 12.74 24.15 -14.74
N SER A 333 12.15 25.24 -14.26
CA SER A 333 12.38 25.83 -12.94
C SER A 333 11.87 24.94 -11.80
N ALA A 334 12.30 25.20 -10.57
CA ALA A 334 11.85 24.44 -9.40
C ALA A 334 10.32 24.48 -9.25
N ASP A 335 9.70 25.64 -9.45
CA ASP A 335 8.25 25.83 -9.31
C ASP A 335 7.48 25.04 -10.38
N GLU A 336 7.91 25.10 -11.65
CA GLU A 336 7.29 24.34 -12.75
C GLU A 336 7.35 22.82 -12.50
N ARG A 337 8.48 22.33 -11.98
CA ARG A 337 8.67 20.92 -11.63
C ARG A 337 7.74 20.48 -10.51
N VAL A 338 7.63 21.28 -9.45
CA VAL A 338 6.73 21.00 -8.32
C VAL A 338 5.27 21.04 -8.77
N GLU A 339 4.89 22.04 -9.57
CA GLU A 339 3.53 22.16 -10.10
C GLU A 339 3.14 20.94 -10.94
N LEU A 340 4.03 20.49 -11.85
CA LEU A 340 3.81 19.28 -12.63
C LEU A 340 3.76 18.03 -11.75
N ALA A 341 4.66 17.90 -10.77
CA ALA A 341 4.69 16.78 -9.84
C ALA A 341 3.39 16.65 -9.04
N VAL A 342 2.85 17.76 -8.54
CA VAL A 342 1.57 17.77 -7.82
C VAL A 342 0.41 17.35 -8.73
N ARG A 343 0.36 17.84 -9.98
CA ARG A 343 -0.68 17.42 -10.94
C ARG A 343 -0.61 15.93 -11.26
N VAL A 344 0.60 15.39 -11.45
CA VAL A 344 0.80 13.96 -11.70
C VAL A 344 0.37 13.13 -10.48
N ALA A 345 0.73 13.58 -9.27
CA ALA A 345 0.30 12.96 -8.02
C ALA A 345 -1.24 12.93 -7.89
N ASP A 346 -1.91 14.04 -8.18
CA ASP A 346 -3.38 14.13 -8.16
C ASP A 346 -4.03 13.18 -9.19
N GLN A 347 -3.45 13.06 -10.38
CA GLN A 347 -3.93 12.12 -11.41
C GLN A 347 -3.77 10.66 -10.98
N ALA A 348 -2.60 10.28 -10.45
CA ALA A 348 -2.33 8.94 -9.95
C ALA A 348 -3.27 8.57 -8.79
N LEU A 349 -3.46 9.51 -7.87
CA LEU A 349 -4.37 9.39 -6.75
C LEU A 349 -5.82 9.19 -7.21
N ALA A 350 -6.30 10.04 -8.12
CA ALA A 350 -7.64 9.92 -8.69
C ALA A 350 -7.83 8.58 -9.41
N ALA A 351 -6.78 8.01 -10.01
CA ALA A 351 -6.83 6.68 -10.60
C ALA A 351 -6.93 5.57 -9.55
N ARG A 352 -6.13 5.65 -8.48
CA ARG A 352 -6.14 4.66 -7.39
C ARG A 352 -7.43 4.68 -6.57
N MET A 353 -8.06 5.83 -6.45
CA MET A 353 -9.32 6.02 -5.71
C MET A 353 -10.57 5.64 -6.50
N ARG A 354 -10.46 5.11 -7.73
CA ARG A 354 -11.62 4.61 -8.48
C ARG A 354 -11.96 3.19 -8.06
N PHE A 355 -13.11 3.07 -7.40
CA PHE A 355 -13.70 1.78 -7.07
C PHE A 355 -14.88 1.52 -7.99
N ALA A 356 -14.90 0.36 -8.64
CA ALA A 356 -16.12 -0.08 -9.33
C ALA A 356 -17.22 -0.38 -8.30
N ASP A 357 -18.46 -0.07 -8.66
CA ASP A 357 -19.61 -0.40 -7.84
C ASP A 357 -19.74 -1.93 -7.72
N PRO A 358 -19.85 -2.48 -6.50
CA PRO A 358 -20.03 -3.92 -6.33
C PRO A 358 -21.45 -4.32 -6.75
N LEU A 359 -21.68 -5.62 -6.99
CA LEU A 359 -23.03 -6.14 -7.24
C LEU A 359 -23.98 -5.71 -6.11
N VAL A 360 -25.10 -5.07 -6.45
CA VAL A 360 -26.13 -4.59 -5.52
C VAL A 360 -27.37 -5.46 -5.58
N ALA A 361 -28.14 -5.48 -4.49
CA ALA A 361 -29.41 -6.19 -4.46
C ALA A 361 -30.35 -5.58 -5.50
N SER A 362 -30.82 -6.40 -6.45
CA SER A 362 -31.82 -6.02 -7.46
C SER A 362 -33.23 -6.03 -6.90
#